data_AF-A0A8J7P6R9-F1
#
_entry.id   AF-A0A8J7P6R9-F1
#
_cell.length_a   1.000
_cell.length_b   1.000
_cell.length_c   1.000
_cell.angle_alpha   90.00
_cell.angle_beta   90.00
_cell.angle_gamma   90.00
#
_symmetry.space_group_name_H-M   'P 1'
#
loop_
_entity.id
_entity.type
_entity.pdbx_description
1 polymer ?
#
loop_
_entity_poly.entity_id
_entity_poly.type
_entity_poly.pdbx_seq_one_letter_code
_entity_poly.pdbx_strand_id
1 'polypeptide(L)'
;MGQNELMANGLTPFLLGLAALVCVFDLVRSKFWATVESSALQTQLKPLLTVFGALAALGATGFFLHLELLQALPFALGGAVAVYLTNVIDPAKHRHMRTTFLLAVSSLLVLNGGEHFVLNAAAYVCGMLLLKVVQNFAAQAGDKVRLDDIAASSAYLAGMALVASQGGTPTGKNADIITGAFAVATLLNLMQRPFMHDDKLLVKRLVLTISGGLGMLVVLTKALTLISFTNLAAVVGGGFGLMYALDAFGRMAQDPKYDDSERAGKYLKSLLLVGIFTLLSTRLFGNVGMAALAACVVVGTFSQLPACAALFFAARLFEQAFANLYVSNVTGVNLQHSYVSAAQYLGFFVIVGVLVLIKASRQGRVDAAALAVIGTLGAGLTSFFLHAEPTASYLVALAVAGIVASILLQGYFAKEKEENRCLSVMLLPVLSSAFALLSGGLVEQGLHASMQDRLNVIGGLAGLTIVLMLVQGLANKKSGGNSGPDTVAVSGD
;
A
#
# COMPACT_ATOMS: atom_id res chain seq x y z
N MET A 1 -20.42 -27.43 19.26
CA MET A 1 -19.91 -26.06 19.01
C MET A 1 -19.56 -25.45 20.34
N GLY A 2 -18.29 -25.43 20.69
CA GLY A 2 -17.83 -24.94 21.99
C GLY A 2 -17.82 -23.41 22.04
N GLN A 3 -18.07 -22.82 23.21
CA GLN A 3 -18.01 -21.37 23.46
C GLN A 3 -16.71 -20.70 22.97
N ASN A 4 -15.62 -21.46 22.84
CA ASN A 4 -14.33 -20.97 22.34
C ASN A 4 -14.26 -20.76 20.81
N GLU A 5 -15.06 -21.49 20.01
CA GLU A 5 -15.09 -21.32 18.54
C GLU A 5 -15.91 -20.09 18.12
N LEU A 6 -16.86 -19.67 18.95
CA LEU A 6 -17.75 -18.54 18.67
C LEU A 6 -17.06 -17.18 18.85
N MET A 7 -16.07 -17.07 19.73
CA MET A 7 -15.26 -15.85 19.90
C MET A 7 -14.08 -15.75 18.93
N ALA A 8 -13.45 -16.86 18.54
CA ALA A 8 -12.37 -16.88 17.54
C ALA A 8 -12.87 -16.45 16.16
N ASN A 9 -14.02 -16.99 15.72
CA ASN A 9 -14.64 -16.60 14.44
C ASN A 9 -15.40 -15.25 14.49
N GLY A 10 -15.46 -14.60 15.66
CA GLY A 10 -16.23 -13.36 15.89
C GLY A 10 -15.45 -12.07 15.68
N LEU A 11 -14.11 -12.11 15.56
CA LEU A 11 -13.29 -10.91 15.48
C LEU A 11 -13.39 -10.17 14.15
N THR A 12 -13.45 -10.88 13.02
CA THR A 12 -13.61 -10.24 11.69
C THR A 12 -14.98 -9.58 11.54
N PRO A 13 -16.11 -10.21 11.95
CA PRO A 13 -17.40 -9.53 12.02
C PRO A 13 -17.39 -8.33 12.97
N PHE A 14 -16.69 -8.44 14.11
CA PHE A 14 -16.53 -7.33 15.04
C PHE A 14 -15.76 -6.15 14.43
N LEU A 15 -14.65 -6.40 13.73
CA LEU A 15 -13.89 -5.36 13.03
C LEU A 15 -14.73 -4.69 11.95
N LEU A 16 -15.50 -5.46 11.17
CA LEU A 16 -16.43 -4.93 10.18
C LEU A 16 -17.47 -4.00 10.84
N GLY A 17 -18.14 -4.48 11.89
CA GLY A 17 -19.14 -3.71 12.62
C GLY A 17 -18.56 -2.43 13.24
N LEU A 18 -17.35 -2.51 13.80
CA LEU A 18 -16.65 -1.37 14.38
C LEU A 18 -16.26 -0.35 13.30
N ALA A 19 -15.68 -0.78 12.19
CA ALA A 19 -15.27 0.10 11.09
C ALA A 19 -16.49 0.80 10.46
N ALA A 20 -17.59 0.05 10.26
CA ALA A 20 -18.86 0.60 9.79
C ALA A 20 -19.45 1.61 10.78
N LEU A 21 -19.42 1.31 12.08
CA LEU A 21 -19.90 2.22 13.14
C LEU A 21 -19.10 3.52 13.14
N VAL A 22 -17.77 3.45 13.08
CA VAL A 22 -16.92 4.67 13.04
C VAL A 22 -17.20 5.47 11.77
N CYS A 23 -17.37 4.81 10.63
CA CYS A 23 -17.71 5.47 9.36
C CYS A 23 -19.07 6.19 9.45
N VAL A 24 -20.11 5.54 9.97
CA VAL A 24 -21.45 6.12 10.14
C VAL A 24 -21.43 7.26 11.16
N PHE A 25 -20.72 7.08 12.28
CA PHE A 25 -20.56 8.11 13.29
C PHE A 25 -19.93 9.38 12.70
N ASP A 26 -18.88 9.22 11.88
CA ASP A 26 -18.26 10.34 11.18
C ASP A 26 -19.18 11.00 10.17
N LEU A 27 -19.92 10.21 9.41
CA LEU A 27 -20.89 10.69 8.42
C LEU A 27 -21.96 11.57 9.09
N VAL A 28 -22.51 11.13 10.22
CA VAL A 28 -23.54 11.86 10.99
C VAL A 28 -22.95 13.12 11.64
N ARG A 29 -21.82 12.99 12.34
CA ARG A 29 -21.21 14.11 13.07
C ARG A 29 -20.74 15.23 12.15
N SER A 30 -20.22 14.88 10.98
CA SER A 30 -19.66 15.84 10.03
C SER A 30 -20.70 16.60 9.20
N LYS A 31 -21.99 16.24 9.28
CA LYS A 31 -23.04 16.70 8.35
C LYS A 31 -22.59 16.52 6.90
N PHE A 32 -21.96 15.37 6.59
CA PHE A 32 -21.34 15.07 5.30
C PHE A 32 -22.21 15.43 4.09
N TRP A 33 -23.52 15.23 4.18
CA TRP A 33 -24.48 15.58 3.12
C TRP A 33 -24.44 17.05 2.67
N ALA A 34 -23.97 17.98 3.54
CA ALA A 34 -23.79 19.38 3.20
C ALA A 34 -22.46 19.67 2.47
N THR A 35 -21.52 18.72 2.46
CA THR A 35 -20.16 18.87 1.90
C THR A 35 -19.85 17.91 0.75
N VAL A 36 -20.85 17.13 0.30
CA VAL A 36 -20.74 16.21 -0.85
C VAL A 36 -20.52 17.01 -2.14
N GLU A 37 -19.34 16.88 -2.73
CA GLU A 37 -18.98 17.52 -4.00
C GLU A 37 -19.13 16.51 -5.15
N SER A 38 -20.31 16.47 -5.79
CA SER A 38 -20.57 15.55 -6.91
C SER A 38 -19.66 15.80 -8.13
N SER A 39 -19.19 17.04 -8.30
CA SER A 39 -18.18 17.43 -9.31
C SER A 39 -16.83 16.71 -9.12
N ALA A 40 -16.50 16.26 -7.91
CA ALA A 40 -15.28 15.50 -7.64
C ALA A 40 -15.29 14.13 -8.31
N LEU A 41 -16.47 13.49 -8.49
CA LEU A 41 -16.57 12.22 -9.23
C LEU A 41 -16.36 12.42 -10.73
N GLN A 42 -16.95 13.48 -11.30
CA GLN A 42 -16.84 13.76 -12.73
C GLN A 42 -15.39 14.03 -13.16
N THR A 43 -14.61 14.73 -12.33
CA THR A 43 -13.20 14.99 -12.59
C THR A 43 -12.32 13.73 -12.51
N GLN A 44 -12.76 12.70 -11.78
CA GLN A 44 -12.05 11.44 -11.57
C GLN A 44 -12.44 10.32 -12.56
N LEU A 45 -13.44 10.55 -13.41
CA LEU A 45 -13.90 9.58 -14.40
C LEU A 45 -12.79 9.23 -15.41
N LYS A 46 -11.99 10.21 -15.84
CA LYS A 46 -10.87 9.97 -16.77
C LYS A 46 -9.80 9.04 -16.15
N PRO A 47 -9.26 9.30 -14.94
CA PRO A 47 -8.42 8.35 -14.22
C PRO A 47 -9.03 6.94 -14.11
N LEU A 48 -10.31 6.85 -13.75
CA LEU A 48 -10.99 5.56 -13.62
C LEU A 48 -11.03 4.80 -14.95
N LEU A 49 -11.39 5.47 -16.04
CA LEU A 49 -11.40 4.88 -17.38
C LEU A 49 -10.00 4.43 -17.84
N THR A 50 -8.95 5.19 -17.50
CA THR A 50 -7.58 4.77 -17.81
C THR A 50 -7.18 3.50 -17.05
N VAL A 51 -7.58 3.38 -15.78
CA VAL A 51 -7.33 2.17 -14.98
C VAL A 51 -8.15 1.00 -15.50
N PHE A 52 -9.41 1.21 -15.89
CA PHE A 52 -10.23 0.16 -16.50
C PHE A 52 -9.66 -0.31 -17.84
N GLY A 53 -9.15 0.61 -18.67
CA GLY A 53 -8.43 0.26 -19.89
C GLY A 53 -7.18 -0.58 -19.60
N ALA A 54 -6.39 -0.20 -18.58
CA ALA A 54 -5.21 -0.95 -18.18
C ALA A 54 -5.57 -2.34 -17.60
N LEU A 55 -6.58 -2.43 -16.73
CA LEU A 55 -7.07 -3.69 -16.17
C LEU A 55 -7.67 -4.60 -17.24
N ALA A 56 -8.39 -4.05 -18.22
CA ALA A 56 -8.92 -4.80 -19.35
C ALA A 56 -7.79 -5.33 -20.23
N ALA A 57 -6.75 -4.53 -20.49
CA ALA A 57 -5.55 -4.99 -21.21
C ALA A 57 -4.84 -6.11 -20.44
N LEU A 58 -4.65 -5.96 -19.12
CA LEU A 58 -4.07 -6.98 -18.25
C LEU A 58 -4.92 -8.26 -18.23
N GLY A 59 -6.25 -8.13 -18.16
CA GLY A 59 -7.19 -9.24 -18.23
C GLY A 59 -7.16 -9.97 -19.59
N ALA A 60 -7.08 -9.22 -20.69
CA ALA A 60 -6.95 -9.79 -22.03
C ALA A 60 -5.62 -10.52 -22.21
N THR A 61 -4.51 -9.95 -21.71
CA THR A 61 -3.21 -10.65 -21.71
C THR A 61 -3.22 -11.88 -20.81
N GLY A 62 -3.88 -11.81 -19.65
CA GLY A 62 -4.04 -12.96 -18.76
C GLY A 62 -4.85 -14.08 -19.40
N PHE A 63 -5.92 -13.73 -20.11
CA PHE A 63 -6.73 -14.70 -20.87
C PHE A 63 -5.91 -15.37 -21.99
N PHE A 64 -5.15 -14.58 -22.76
CA PHE A 64 -4.29 -15.10 -23.82
C PHE A 64 -3.20 -16.04 -23.28
N LEU A 65 -2.69 -15.73 -22.09
CA LEU A 65 -1.69 -16.53 -21.39
C LEU A 65 -2.30 -17.63 -20.52
N HIS A 66 -3.60 -17.90 -20.56
CA HIS A 66 -4.27 -18.89 -19.71
C HIS A 66 -4.01 -18.72 -18.20
N LEU A 67 -3.81 -17.49 -17.73
CA LEU A 67 -3.71 -17.17 -16.31
C LEU A 67 -5.10 -17.08 -15.68
N GLU A 68 -5.22 -17.46 -14.40
CA GLU A 68 -6.46 -17.32 -13.60
C GLU A 68 -6.83 -15.85 -13.30
N LEU A 69 -6.16 -14.88 -13.94
CA LEU A 69 -6.35 -13.44 -13.77
C LEU A 69 -7.79 -12.98 -14.06
N LEU A 70 -8.53 -13.71 -14.89
CA LEU A 70 -9.92 -13.39 -15.23
C LEU A 70 -10.85 -13.51 -14.02
N GLN A 71 -10.63 -14.49 -13.15
CA GLN A 71 -11.42 -14.69 -11.93
C GLN A 71 -11.13 -13.62 -10.88
N ALA A 72 -9.92 -13.05 -10.91
CA ALA A 72 -9.47 -12.00 -10.02
C ALA A 72 -9.91 -10.58 -10.47
N LEU A 73 -10.28 -10.41 -11.75
CA LEU A 73 -10.63 -9.12 -12.35
C LEU A 73 -11.79 -8.38 -11.64
N PRO A 74 -12.90 -9.04 -11.22
CA PRO A 74 -13.98 -8.38 -10.49
C PRO A 74 -13.50 -7.76 -9.17
N PHE A 75 -12.56 -8.41 -8.48
CA PHE A 75 -11.99 -7.89 -7.23
C PHE A 75 -11.09 -6.68 -7.49
N ALA A 76 -10.28 -6.70 -8.55
CA ALA A 76 -9.50 -5.54 -8.97
C ALA A 76 -10.38 -4.34 -9.35
N LEU A 77 -11.45 -4.57 -10.11
CA LEU A 77 -12.44 -3.53 -10.40
C LEU A 77 -13.11 -3.02 -9.11
N GLY A 78 -13.48 -3.92 -8.20
CA GLY A 78 -14.03 -3.58 -6.89
C GLY A 78 -13.12 -2.67 -6.08
N GLY A 79 -11.81 -2.95 -6.05
CA GLY A 79 -10.81 -2.10 -5.38
C GLY A 79 -10.67 -0.71 -5.99
N ALA A 80 -10.63 -0.62 -7.33
CA ALA A 80 -10.60 0.66 -8.04
C ALA A 80 -11.89 1.48 -7.78
N VAL A 81 -13.06 0.84 -7.86
CA VAL A 81 -14.35 1.47 -7.60
C VAL A 81 -14.45 1.93 -6.15
N ALA A 82 -13.96 1.15 -5.18
CA ALA A 82 -13.97 1.55 -3.77
C ALA A 82 -13.19 2.86 -3.55
N VAL A 83 -12.00 2.98 -4.12
CA VAL A 83 -11.22 4.24 -4.08
C VAL A 83 -11.95 5.38 -4.78
N TYR A 84 -12.51 5.14 -5.96
CA TYR A 84 -13.28 6.12 -6.70
C TYR A 84 -14.47 6.66 -5.88
N LEU A 85 -15.23 5.79 -5.23
CA LEU A 85 -16.35 6.17 -4.38
C LEU A 85 -15.90 6.98 -3.16
N THR A 86 -14.75 6.65 -2.58
CA THR A 86 -14.20 7.45 -1.47
C THR A 86 -13.75 8.86 -1.87
N ASN A 87 -13.66 9.19 -3.16
CA ASN A 87 -13.30 10.54 -3.59
C ASN A 87 -14.43 11.56 -3.46
N VAL A 88 -15.68 11.13 -3.26
CA VAL A 88 -16.77 12.01 -2.80
C VAL A 88 -16.45 12.59 -1.41
N ILE A 89 -15.63 11.87 -0.65
CA ILE A 89 -15.23 12.24 0.69
C ILE A 89 -13.96 13.09 0.61
N ASP A 90 -14.07 14.35 1.04
CA ASP A 90 -12.93 15.25 1.13
C ASP A 90 -11.81 14.62 2.00
N PRO A 91 -10.65 14.30 1.41
CA PRO A 91 -9.56 13.63 2.11
C PRO A 91 -8.91 14.52 3.19
N ALA A 92 -9.10 15.84 3.13
CA ALA A 92 -8.56 16.76 4.14
C ALA A 92 -9.44 16.78 5.40
N LYS A 93 -10.77 16.73 5.24
CA LYS A 93 -11.73 16.89 6.35
C LYS A 93 -12.22 15.57 6.94
N HIS A 94 -12.32 14.52 6.12
CA HIS A 94 -12.98 13.26 6.49
C HIS A 94 -12.09 12.05 6.24
N ARG A 95 -10.77 12.21 6.48
CA ARG A 95 -9.74 11.16 6.35
C ARG A 95 -10.16 9.84 6.97
N HIS A 96 -10.55 9.87 8.24
CA HIS A 96 -10.85 8.65 8.96
C HIS A 96 -12.07 7.90 8.41
N MET A 97 -13.05 8.63 7.88
CA MET A 97 -14.22 8.03 7.24
C MET A 97 -13.81 7.24 5.99
N ARG A 98 -12.85 7.74 5.19
CA ARG A 98 -12.28 7.01 4.05
C ARG A 98 -11.53 5.76 4.50
N THR A 99 -10.66 5.90 5.48
CA THR A 99 -9.86 4.77 6.01
C THR A 99 -10.75 3.68 6.58
N THR A 100 -11.76 4.02 7.38
CA THR A 100 -12.67 3.02 7.98
C THR A 100 -13.65 2.44 6.98
N PHE A 101 -14.09 3.20 5.97
CA PHE A 101 -14.87 2.65 4.86
C PHE A 101 -14.08 1.57 4.11
N LEU A 102 -12.84 1.87 3.69
CA LEU A 102 -12.02 0.90 2.96
C LEU A 102 -11.63 -0.30 3.83
N LEU A 103 -11.43 -0.08 5.14
CA LEU A 103 -11.19 -1.18 6.09
C LEU A 103 -12.44 -2.05 6.27
N ALA A 104 -13.64 -1.48 6.29
CA ALA A 104 -14.89 -2.22 6.34
C ALA A 104 -15.08 -3.09 5.08
N VAL A 105 -14.86 -2.53 3.88
CA VAL A 105 -14.92 -3.31 2.64
C VAL A 105 -13.86 -4.42 2.62
N SER A 106 -12.66 -4.15 3.13
CA SER A 106 -11.60 -5.16 3.26
C SER A 106 -11.97 -6.27 4.24
N SER A 107 -12.62 -5.93 5.35
CA SER A 107 -13.12 -6.90 6.34
C SER A 107 -14.25 -7.75 5.76
N LEU A 108 -15.13 -7.15 4.95
CA LEU A 108 -16.16 -7.88 4.22
C LEU A 108 -15.55 -8.88 3.21
N LEU A 109 -14.47 -8.50 2.53
CA LEU A 109 -13.75 -9.39 1.62
C LEU A 109 -13.14 -10.59 2.36
N VAL A 110 -12.60 -10.37 3.57
CA VAL A 110 -12.07 -11.45 4.43
C VAL A 110 -13.18 -12.39 4.90
N LEU A 111 -14.33 -11.86 5.31
CA LEU A 111 -15.47 -12.69 5.75
C LEU A 111 -16.02 -13.59 4.65
N ASN A 112 -16.00 -13.10 3.41
CA ASN A 112 -16.42 -13.86 2.24
C ASN A 112 -15.23 -14.55 1.54
N GLY A 113 -14.08 -14.63 2.21
CA GLY A 113 -12.86 -15.21 1.66
C GLY A 113 -12.96 -16.73 1.57
N GLY A 114 -13.06 -17.25 0.34
CA GLY A 114 -12.94 -18.69 0.04
C GLY A 114 -11.50 -19.13 -0.24
N GLU A 115 -11.34 -20.30 -0.87
CA GLU A 115 -10.03 -20.91 -1.19
C GLU A 115 -9.11 -20.03 -2.06
N HIS A 116 -9.69 -19.13 -2.87
CA HIS A 116 -8.95 -18.18 -3.71
C HIS A 116 -8.68 -16.81 -3.04
N PHE A 117 -8.78 -16.72 -1.71
CA PHE A 117 -8.70 -15.45 -1.00
C PHE A 117 -7.41 -14.67 -1.28
N VAL A 118 -6.25 -15.34 -1.38
CA VAL A 118 -4.97 -14.66 -1.62
C VAL A 118 -5.00 -13.87 -2.93
N LEU A 119 -5.48 -14.49 -4.01
CA LEU A 119 -5.62 -13.86 -5.33
C LEU A 119 -6.65 -12.73 -5.29
N ASN A 120 -7.79 -12.95 -4.63
CA ASN A 120 -8.85 -11.94 -4.52
C ASN A 120 -8.39 -10.69 -3.74
N ALA A 121 -7.66 -10.89 -2.64
CA ALA A 121 -7.10 -9.82 -1.82
C ALA A 121 -6.01 -9.04 -2.58
N ALA A 122 -5.10 -9.75 -3.25
CA ALA A 122 -4.06 -9.15 -4.09
C ALA A 122 -4.66 -8.33 -5.25
N ALA A 123 -5.72 -8.84 -5.89
CA ALA A 123 -6.43 -8.16 -6.97
C ALA A 123 -7.10 -6.89 -6.49
N TYR A 124 -7.84 -6.96 -5.38
CA TYR A 124 -8.49 -5.81 -4.78
C TYR A 124 -7.48 -4.71 -4.43
N VAL A 125 -6.34 -5.07 -3.80
CA VAL A 125 -5.28 -4.10 -3.50
C VAL A 125 -4.64 -3.55 -4.76
N CYS A 126 -4.38 -4.38 -5.76
CA CYS A 126 -3.83 -3.95 -7.06
C CYS A 126 -4.73 -2.89 -7.72
N GLY A 127 -6.04 -3.12 -7.79
CA GLY A 127 -7.00 -2.15 -8.33
C GLY A 127 -7.09 -0.84 -7.55
N MET A 128 -7.11 -0.94 -6.22
CA MET A 128 -7.06 0.22 -5.31
C MET A 128 -5.78 1.05 -5.54
N LEU A 129 -4.62 0.40 -5.60
CA LEU A 129 -3.33 1.06 -5.78
C LEU A 129 -3.14 1.61 -7.19
N LEU A 130 -3.59 0.93 -8.24
CA LEU A 130 -3.54 1.44 -9.61
C LEU A 130 -4.27 2.77 -9.73
N LEU A 131 -5.50 2.84 -9.22
CA LEU A 131 -6.24 4.09 -9.22
C LEU A 131 -5.57 5.15 -8.36
N LYS A 132 -5.03 4.76 -7.20
CA LYS A 132 -4.35 5.71 -6.32
C LYS A 132 -3.05 6.25 -6.91
N VAL A 133 -2.26 5.43 -7.59
CA VAL A 133 -1.05 5.84 -8.32
C VAL A 133 -1.44 6.84 -9.40
N VAL A 134 -2.44 6.52 -10.23
CA VAL A 134 -2.91 7.45 -11.28
C VAL A 134 -3.38 8.76 -10.67
N GLN A 135 -4.14 8.73 -9.58
CA GLN A 135 -4.64 9.93 -8.90
C GLN A 135 -3.51 10.77 -8.29
N ASN A 136 -2.61 10.16 -7.52
CA ASN A 136 -1.56 10.88 -6.81
C ASN A 136 -0.51 11.46 -7.75
N PHE A 137 -0.21 10.78 -8.87
CA PHE A 137 0.76 11.26 -9.85
C PHE A 137 0.17 12.16 -10.94
N ALA A 138 -1.14 12.09 -11.21
CA ALA A 138 -1.83 13.00 -12.13
C ALA A 138 -2.35 14.27 -11.45
N ALA A 139 -2.52 14.27 -10.12
CA ALA A 139 -2.92 15.47 -9.39
C ALA A 139 -1.81 16.53 -9.43
N GLN A 140 -2.21 17.80 -9.64
CA GLN A 140 -1.35 18.95 -9.34
C GLN A 140 -1.09 18.96 -7.82
N ALA A 141 0.17 19.07 -7.42
CA ALA A 141 0.63 18.90 -6.04
C ALA A 141 -0.23 19.67 -5.02
N GLY A 142 -0.54 19.03 -3.88
CA GLY A 142 -1.33 19.63 -2.79
C GLY A 142 -1.92 18.60 -1.81
N ASP A 143 -2.78 19.07 -0.90
CA ASP A 143 -3.37 18.29 0.21
C ASP A 143 -4.28 17.12 -0.22
N LYS A 144 -4.58 17.01 -1.53
CA LYS A 144 -5.36 15.92 -2.11
C LYS A 144 -4.53 14.64 -2.30
N VAL A 145 -3.20 14.74 -2.35
CA VAL A 145 -2.29 13.59 -2.44
C VAL A 145 -2.07 13.03 -1.04
N ARG A 146 -2.74 11.92 -0.72
CA ARG A 146 -2.63 11.24 0.58
C ARG A 146 -2.47 9.74 0.41
N LEU A 147 -1.78 9.09 1.34
CA LEU A 147 -1.63 7.62 1.42
C LEU A 147 -2.49 6.99 2.52
N ASP A 148 -2.90 7.82 3.47
CA ASP A 148 -3.53 7.43 4.72
C ASP A 148 -4.88 6.73 4.56
N ASP A 149 -5.58 6.98 3.44
CA ASP A 149 -6.88 6.41 3.15
C ASP A 149 -6.80 4.92 2.81
N ILE A 150 -5.75 4.51 2.10
CA ILE A 150 -5.58 3.13 1.62
C ILE A 150 -4.59 2.29 2.44
N ALA A 151 -3.80 2.92 3.33
CA ALA A 151 -2.73 2.22 4.05
C ALA A 151 -3.27 1.10 4.97
N ALA A 152 -4.35 1.38 5.72
CA ALA A 152 -4.93 0.41 6.64
C ALA A 152 -5.56 -0.79 5.91
N SER A 153 -6.33 -0.54 4.83
CA SER A 153 -6.93 -1.60 4.02
C SER A 153 -5.86 -2.46 3.34
N SER A 154 -4.84 -1.83 2.76
CA SER A 154 -3.72 -2.54 2.12
C SER A 154 -2.96 -3.41 3.12
N ALA A 155 -2.64 -2.87 4.30
CA ALA A 155 -1.95 -3.60 5.36
C ALA A 155 -2.78 -4.77 5.90
N TYR A 156 -4.09 -4.57 6.09
CA TYR A 156 -4.98 -5.63 6.57
C TYR A 156 -5.07 -6.77 5.55
N LEU A 157 -5.37 -6.46 4.29
CA LEU A 157 -5.46 -7.47 3.23
C LEU A 157 -4.12 -8.18 3.00
N ALA A 158 -2.99 -7.48 3.08
CA ALA A 158 -1.67 -8.10 2.99
C ALA A 158 -1.40 -9.08 4.15
N GLY A 159 -1.76 -8.70 5.38
CA GLY A 159 -1.64 -9.56 6.54
C GLY A 159 -2.52 -10.81 6.44
N MET A 160 -3.76 -10.66 5.98
CA MET A 160 -4.67 -11.80 5.79
C MET A 160 -4.26 -12.68 4.61
N ALA A 161 -3.73 -12.09 3.53
CA ALA A 161 -3.22 -12.83 2.38
C ALA A 161 -1.99 -13.68 2.76
N LEU A 162 -1.12 -13.15 3.63
CA LEU A 162 -0.03 -13.92 4.22
C LEU A 162 -0.56 -15.12 5.01
N VAL A 163 -1.57 -14.95 5.87
CA VAL A 163 -2.12 -16.08 6.64
C VAL A 163 -2.72 -17.12 5.70
N ALA A 164 -3.51 -16.69 4.71
CA ALA A 164 -4.10 -17.57 3.72
C ALA A 164 -3.06 -18.27 2.83
N SER A 165 -1.90 -17.66 2.58
CA SER A 165 -0.80 -18.32 1.83
C SER A 165 -0.25 -19.57 2.52
N GLN A 166 -0.45 -19.70 3.84
CA GLN A 166 0.06 -20.83 4.65
C GLN A 166 -1.01 -21.90 4.91
N GLY A 167 -2.30 -21.52 4.87
CA GLY A 167 -3.42 -22.39 5.27
C GLY A 167 -4.61 -22.40 4.33
N GLY A 168 -4.48 -21.83 3.12
CA GLY A 168 -5.53 -21.75 2.09
C GLY A 168 -6.67 -20.77 2.39
N THR A 169 -6.92 -20.44 3.66
CA THR A 169 -8.00 -19.54 4.08
C THR A 169 -7.50 -18.48 5.07
N PRO A 170 -8.14 -17.30 5.13
CA PRO A 170 -7.74 -16.22 6.03
C PRO A 170 -8.30 -16.43 7.45
N THR A 171 -8.14 -17.64 8.01
CA THR A 171 -8.72 -18.04 9.29
C THR A 171 -7.68 -18.59 10.27
N GLY A 172 -8.08 -18.71 11.53
CA GLY A 172 -7.26 -19.28 12.60
C GLY A 172 -6.42 -18.25 13.36
N LYS A 173 -5.60 -18.77 14.27
CA LYS A 173 -4.90 -18.00 15.31
C LYS A 173 -4.20 -16.73 14.80
N ASN A 174 -3.46 -16.84 13.70
CA ASN A 174 -2.69 -15.71 13.17
C ASN A 174 -3.60 -14.63 12.55
N ALA A 175 -4.68 -15.04 11.87
CA ALA A 175 -5.70 -14.14 11.35
C ALA A 175 -6.43 -13.39 12.49
N ASP A 176 -6.72 -14.10 13.58
CA ASP A 176 -7.41 -13.54 14.75
C ASP A 176 -6.54 -12.49 15.47
N ILE A 177 -5.24 -12.78 15.62
CA ILE A 177 -4.28 -11.82 16.18
C ILE A 177 -4.23 -10.54 15.35
N ILE A 178 -4.12 -10.66 14.02
CA ILE A 178 -4.03 -9.51 13.11
C ILE A 178 -5.33 -8.71 13.17
N THR A 179 -6.48 -9.37 13.06
CA THR A 179 -7.80 -8.74 13.13
C THR A 179 -8.03 -8.05 14.47
N GLY A 180 -7.61 -8.68 15.57
CA GLY A 180 -7.62 -8.10 16.91
C GLY A 180 -6.79 -6.81 17.01
N ALA A 181 -5.60 -6.77 16.40
CA ALA A 181 -4.76 -5.57 16.36
C ALA A 181 -5.44 -4.42 15.60
N PHE A 182 -6.08 -4.70 14.45
CA PHE A 182 -6.86 -3.70 13.70
C PHE A 182 -8.10 -3.22 14.47
N ALA A 183 -8.76 -4.11 15.22
CA ALA A 183 -9.91 -3.75 16.05
C ALA A 183 -9.50 -2.82 17.20
N VAL A 184 -8.41 -3.14 17.90
CA VAL A 184 -7.83 -2.29 18.96
C VAL A 184 -7.40 -0.94 18.39
N ALA A 185 -6.72 -0.91 17.24
CA ALA A 185 -6.29 0.33 16.60
C ALA A 185 -7.48 1.22 16.20
N THR A 186 -8.57 0.61 15.70
CA THR A 186 -9.80 1.32 15.34
C THR A 186 -10.52 1.87 16.57
N LEU A 187 -10.57 1.11 17.68
CA LEU A 187 -11.10 1.58 18.97
C LEU A 187 -10.28 2.76 19.53
N LEU A 188 -8.94 2.66 19.51
CA LEU A 188 -8.08 3.74 19.96
C LEU A 188 -8.28 5.01 19.15
N ASN A 189 -8.41 4.91 17.82
CA ASN A 189 -8.68 6.06 16.97
C ASN A 189 -10.02 6.72 17.33
N LEU A 190 -11.07 5.93 17.62
CA LEU A 190 -12.34 6.47 18.12
C LEU A 190 -12.15 7.24 19.44
N MET A 191 -11.39 6.68 20.38
CA MET A 191 -11.10 7.29 21.69
C MET A 191 -10.18 8.51 21.61
N GLN A 192 -9.29 8.56 20.62
CA GLN A 192 -8.31 9.63 20.45
C GLN A 192 -8.97 10.98 20.17
N ARG A 193 -10.09 11.00 19.46
CA ARG A 193 -10.75 12.23 18.97
C ARG A 193 -11.28 13.15 20.07
N PRO A 194 -12.03 12.68 21.09
CA PRO A 194 -12.40 13.53 22.22
C PRO A 194 -11.19 13.88 23.10
N PHE A 195 -10.17 13.00 23.15
CA PHE A 195 -9.10 13.10 24.14
C PHE A 195 -7.94 14.02 23.70
N MET A 196 -7.60 14.07 22.43
CA MET A 196 -6.40 14.75 21.89
C MET A 196 -6.55 16.26 21.60
N HIS A 197 -7.65 16.90 22.00
CA HIS A 197 -7.89 18.32 21.68
C HIS A 197 -6.78 19.26 22.21
N ASP A 198 -6.14 18.91 23.33
CA ASP A 198 -4.99 19.62 23.90
C ASP A 198 -3.92 18.61 24.35
N ASP A 199 -2.82 18.49 23.62
CA ASP A 199 -1.71 17.56 23.96
C ASP A 199 -0.41 18.34 24.22
N LYS A 200 -0.34 19.04 25.36
CA LYS A 200 0.77 19.95 25.69
C LYS A 200 2.05 19.25 26.16
N LEU A 201 2.00 18.00 26.61
CA LEU A 201 3.13 17.31 27.25
C LEU A 201 3.35 15.86 26.75
N LEU A 202 2.79 15.45 25.61
CA LEU A 202 2.85 14.07 25.08
C LEU A 202 2.24 13.00 25.99
N VAL A 203 1.75 13.37 27.18
CA VAL A 203 1.12 12.47 28.17
C VAL A 203 -0.04 11.72 27.56
N LYS A 204 -0.84 12.38 26.71
CA LYS A 204 -2.01 11.75 26.08
C LYS A 204 -1.60 10.68 25.08
N ARG A 205 -0.52 10.89 24.33
CA ARG A 205 0.05 9.88 23.41
C ARG A 205 0.65 8.70 24.16
N LEU A 206 1.30 8.94 25.31
CA LEU A 206 1.80 7.87 26.18
C LEU A 206 0.66 7.03 26.77
N VAL A 207 -0.39 7.68 27.29
CA VAL A 207 -1.59 6.99 27.80
C VAL A 207 -2.23 6.16 26.69
N LEU A 208 -2.45 6.73 25.50
CA LEU A 208 -3.02 6.00 24.36
C LEU A 208 -2.14 4.82 23.91
N THR A 209 -0.81 4.98 23.98
CA THR A 209 0.16 3.93 23.68
C THR A 209 0.03 2.76 24.66
N ILE A 210 -0.02 3.07 25.96
CA ILE A 210 -0.19 2.07 27.03
C ILE A 210 -1.57 1.41 26.92
N SER A 211 -2.64 2.19 26.74
CA SER A 211 -4.00 1.70 26.56
C SER A 211 -4.13 0.79 25.34
N GLY A 212 -3.44 1.10 24.23
CA GLY A 212 -3.42 0.24 23.06
C GLY A 212 -2.73 -1.10 23.29
N GLY A 213 -1.58 -1.07 23.96
CA GLY A 213 -0.90 -2.31 24.39
C GLY A 213 -1.75 -3.14 25.34
N LEU A 214 -2.36 -2.51 26.35
CA LEU A 214 -3.28 -3.18 27.28
C LEU A 214 -4.52 -3.73 26.57
N GLY A 215 -5.08 -3.00 25.60
CA GLY A 215 -6.20 -3.47 24.78
C GLY A 215 -5.83 -4.74 24.02
N MET A 216 -4.63 -4.77 23.40
CA MET A 216 -4.12 -5.98 22.74
C MET A 216 -3.89 -7.12 23.73
N LEU A 217 -3.41 -6.83 24.95
CA LEU A 217 -3.24 -7.84 25.99
C LEU A 217 -4.58 -8.47 26.39
N VAL A 218 -5.64 -7.66 26.51
CA VAL A 218 -7.01 -8.15 26.78
C VAL A 218 -7.51 -9.03 25.63
N VAL A 219 -7.33 -8.61 24.38
CA VAL A 219 -7.70 -9.44 23.22
C VAL A 219 -6.97 -10.78 23.27
N LEU A 220 -5.66 -10.79 23.48
CA LEU A 220 -4.87 -12.02 23.52
C LEU A 220 -5.23 -12.93 24.69
N THR A 221 -5.42 -12.38 25.89
CA THR A 221 -5.62 -13.19 27.11
C THR A 221 -7.08 -13.57 27.34
N LYS A 222 -8.03 -12.72 26.96
CA LYS A 222 -9.46 -12.91 27.25
C LYS A 222 -10.27 -13.28 26.02
N ALA A 223 -10.02 -12.67 24.86
CA ALA A 223 -10.78 -12.99 23.65
C ALA A 223 -10.24 -14.23 22.93
N LEU A 224 -8.90 -14.38 22.86
CA LEU A 224 -8.25 -15.46 22.11
C LEU A 224 -7.64 -16.54 23.00
N THR A 225 -7.49 -16.30 24.30
CA THR A 225 -6.84 -17.23 25.25
C THR A 225 -5.41 -17.65 24.85
N LEU A 226 -4.69 -16.78 24.14
CA LEU A 226 -3.33 -16.98 23.63
C LEU A 226 -2.27 -16.42 24.59
N ILE A 227 -2.12 -17.07 25.73
CA ILE A 227 -1.21 -16.63 26.80
C ILE A 227 0.26 -16.56 26.33
N SER A 228 0.66 -17.43 25.39
CA SER A 228 2.02 -17.42 24.81
C SER A 228 2.33 -16.20 23.94
N PHE A 229 1.31 -15.44 23.53
CA PHE A 229 1.46 -14.26 22.69
C PHE A 229 1.36 -12.94 23.47
N THR A 230 1.25 -12.98 24.81
CA THR A 230 1.11 -11.77 25.65
C THR A 230 2.20 -10.73 25.40
N ASN A 231 3.42 -11.15 25.10
CA ASN A 231 4.54 -10.25 24.75
C ASN A 231 4.30 -9.47 23.43
N LEU A 232 3.44 -9.96 22.54
CA LEU A 232 3.03 -9.23 21.33
C LEU A 232 2.25 -7.96 21.67
N ALA A 233 1.54 -7.95 22.80
CA ALA A 233 0.83 -6.75 23.27
C ALA A 233 1.80 -5.59 23.54
N ALA A 234 3.00 -5.88 24.06
CA ALA A 234 4.05 -4.87 24.25
C ALA A 234 4.59 -4.36 22.92
N VAL A 235 4.76 -5.25 21.92
CA VAL A 235 5.19 -4.86 20.56
C VAL A 235 4.14 -3.98 19.87
N VAL A 236 2.86 -4.35 19.96
CA VAL A 236 1.74 -3.56 19.42
C VAL A 236 1.60 -2.23 20.15
N GLY A 237 1.76 -2.21 21.48
CA GLY A 237 1.87 -0.98 22.27
C GLY A 237 3.00 -0.09 21.75
N GLY A 238 4.22 -0.62 21.65
CA GLY A 238 5.35 0.09 21.04
C GLY A 238 5.07 0.56 19.61
N GLY A 239 4.31 -0.20 18.83
CA GLY A 239 3.84 0.15 17.49
C GLY A 239 2.96 1.40 17.46
N PHE A 240 2.04 1.56 18.41
CA PHE A 240 1.29 2.82 18.56
C PHE A 240 2.22 3.99 18.89
N GLY A 241 3.18 3.78 19.79
CA GLY A 241 4.22 4.75 20.11
C GLY A 241 5.06 5.15 18.87
N LEU A 242 5.43 4.18 18.03
CA LEU A 242 6.11 4.39 16.75
C LEU A 242 5.29 5.29 15.84
N MET A 243 3.99 4.99 15.63
CA MET A 243 3.15 5.79 14.73
C MET A 243 3.00 7.24 15.21
N TYR A 244 2.90 7.45 16.52
CA TYR A 244 2.93 8.80 17.12
C TYR A 244 4.28 9.50 16.97
N ALA A 245 5.39 8.76 17.05
CA ALA A 245 6.73 9.30 16.88
C ALA A 245 6.99 9.71 15.42
N LEU A 246 6.62 8.86 14.45
CA LEU A 246 6.68 9.18 13.02
C LEU A 246 5.83 10.42 12.69
N ASP A 247 4.64 10.51 13.28
CA ASP A 247 3.77 11.67 13.14
C ASP A 247 4.37 12.96 13.75
N ALA A 248 5.08 12.84 14.88
CA ALA A 248 5.79 13.98 15.47
C ALA A 248 7.00 14.40 14.65
N PHE A 249 7.82 13.47 14.17
CA PHE A 249 8.98 13.77 13.34
C PHE A 249 8.60 14.36 11.99
N GLY A 250 7.53 13.86 11.36
CA GLY A 250 7.01 14.43 10.12
C GLY A 250 6.59 15.89 10.30
N ARG A 251 5.88 16.22 11.38
CA ARG A 251 5.49 17.60 11.68
C ARG A 251 6.68 18.51 11.99
N MET A 252 7.66 18.00 12.76
CA MET A 252 8.88 18.76 13.05
C MET A 252 9.71 19.02 11.79
N ALA A 253 9.78 18.05 10.87
CA ALA A 253 10.52 18.19 9.62
C ALA A 253 9.88 19.22 8.66
N GLN A 254 8.58 19.46 8.80
CA GLN A 254 7.82 20.47 8.03
C GLN A 254 7.84 21.86 8.67
N ASP A 255 8.38 22.02 9.88
CA ASP A 255 8.45 23.32 10.53
C ASP A 255 9.54 24.19 9.86
N PRO A 256 9.19 25.40 9.35
CA PRO A 256 10.11 26.27 8.63
C PRO A 256 11.33 26.69 9.46
N LYS A 257 11.30 26.53 10.78
CA LYS A 257 12.40 26.88 11.69
C LYS A 257 13.63 25.97 11.57
N TYR A 258 13.46 24.74 11.08
CA TYR A 258 14.58 23.79 10.97
C TYR A 258 15.31 23.94 9.65
N ASP A 259 16.63 23.88 9.71
CA ASP A 259 17.52 23.86 8.54
C ASP A 259 17.43 22.52 7.77
N ASP A 260 17.86 22.52 6.51
CA ASP A 260 17.82 21.34 5.62
C ASP A 260 18.53 20.12 6.25
N SER A 261 19.64 20.36 6.96
CA SER A 261 20.41 19.35 7.68
C SER A 261 19.62 18.72 8.85
N GLU A 262 18.91 19.54 9.62
CA GLU A 262 18.11 19.11 10.75
C GLU A 262 16.88 18.31 10.31
N ARG A 263 16.23 18.73 9.21
CA ARG A 263 15.11 18.00 8.58
C ARG A 263 15.54 16.62 8.11
N ALA A 264 16.67 16.52 7.41
CA ALA A 264 17.23 15.24 6.99
C ALA A 264 17.50 14.32 8.19
N GLY A 265 18.01 14.88 9.30
CA GLY A 265 18.20 14.14 10.56
C GLY A 265 16.89 13.59 11.14
N LYS A 266 15.76 14.31 11.03
CA LYS A 266 14.44 13.80 11.47
C LYS A 266 13.94 12.66 10.59
N TYR A 267 14.08 12.78 9.26
CA TYR A 267 13.70 11.71 8.33
C TYR A 267 14.54 10.45 8.52
N LEU A 268 15.85 10.60 8.77
CA LEU A 268 16.73 9.48 9.09
C LEU A 268 16.30 8.77 10.38
N LYS A 269 15.94 9.53 11.43
CA LYS A 269 15.40 8.97 12.68
C LYS A 269 14.10 8.19 12.46
N SER A 270 13.20 8.73 11.63
CA SER A 270 11.97 8.03 11.23
C SER A 270 12.26 6.70 10.54
N LEU A 271 13.19 6.68 9.58
CA LEU A 271 13.59 5.47 8.87
C LEU A 271 14.23 4.43 9.80
N LEU A 272 15.11 4.86 10.70
CA LEU A 272 15.73 4.00 11.71
C LEU A 272 14.69 3.36 12.63
N LEU A 273 13.68 4.13 13.06
CA LEU A 273 12.59 3.58 13.87
C LEU A 273 11.78 2.53 13.12
N VAL A 274 11.43 2.77 11.84
CA VAL A 274 10.77 1.74 11.02
C VAL A 274 11.64 0.49 10.94
N GLY A 275 12.94 0.62 10.71
CA GLY A 275 13.87 -0.51 10.67
C GLY A 275 13.95 -1.29 11.98
N ILE A 276 14.09 -0.61 13.13
CA ILE A 276 14.17 -1.24 14.46
C ILE A 276 12.89 -2.01 14.77
N PHE A 277 11.72 -1.41 14.56
CA PHE A 277 10.45 -2.08 14.80
C PHE A 277 10.18 -3.23 13.83
N THR A 278 10.63 -3.11 12.58
CA THR A 278 10.63 -4.23 11.63
C THR A 278 11.42 -5.40 12.19
N LEU A 279 12.68 -5.18 12.57
CA LEU A 279 13.59 -6.20 13.09
C LEU A 279 13.04 -6.86 14.36
N LEU A 280 12.64 -6.05 15.35
CA LEU A 280 12.09 -6.54 16.62
C LEU A 280 10.85 -7.42 16.38
N SER A 281 9.94 -6.95 15.54
CA SER A 281 8.70 -7.66 15.30
C SER A 281 8.89 -8.96 14.54
N THR A 282 9.69 -8.95 13.46
CA THR A 282 10.00 -10.16 12.69
C THR A 282 10.81 -11.16 13.50
N ARG A 283 11.68 -10.69 14.40
CA ARG A 283 12.51 -11.60 15.22
C ARG A 283 11.71 -12.28 16.33
N LEU A 284 10.78 -11.56 16.95
CA LEU A 284 10.02 -12.07 18.09
C LEU A 284 8.78 -12.87 17.69
N PHE A 285 8.06 -12.42 16.65
CA PHE A 285 6.75 -12.96 16.27
C PHE A 285 6.62 -13.24 14.76
N GLY A 286 7.71 -13.16 14.00
CA GLY A 286 7.70 -13.36 12.56
C GLY A 286 6.84 -12.33 11.82
N ASN A 287 6.30 -12.74 10.68
CA ASN A 287 5.49 -11.86 9.83
C ASN A 287 4.13 -11.49 10.46
N VAL A 288 3.63 -12.27 11.43
CA VAL A 288 2.40 -11.94 12.19
C VAL A 288 2.60 -10.69 13.03
N GLY A 289 3.77 -10.56 13.68
CA GLY A 289 4.10 -9.34 14.41
C GLY A 289 4.14 -8.11 13.50
N MET A 290 4.68 -8.25 12.29
CA MET A 290 4.75 -7.14 11.32
C MET A 290 3.35 -6.71 10.88
N ALA A 291 2.45 -7.66 10.62
CA ALA A 291 1.05 -7.37 10.31
C ALA A 291 0.33 -6.68 11.48
N ALA A 292 0.60 -7.10 12.72
CA ALA A 292 0.06 -6.43 13.90
C ALA A 292 0.60 -5.00 14.09
N LEU A 293 1.88 -4.74 13.78
CA LEU A 293 2.44 -3.37 13.76
C LEU A 293 1.81 -2.51 12.66
N ALA A 294 1.53 -3.08 11.50
CA ALA A 294 0.92 -2.35 10.40
C ALA A 294 -0.49 -1.86 10.75
N ALA A 295 -1.23 -2.57 11.62
CA ALA A 295 -2.51 -2.15 12.15
C ALA A 295 -2.45 -0.80 12.90
N CYS A 296 -1.32 -0.49 13.53
CA CYS A 296 -1.15 0.74 14.31
C CYS A 296 -1.27 2.02 13.47
N VAL A 297 -1.18 1.93 12.13
CA VAL A 297 -1.31 3.08 11.21
C VAL A 297 -2.61 3.86 11.36
N VAL A 298 -3.69 3.19 11.81
CA VAL A 298 -5.03 3.77 11.96
C VAL A 298 -5.04 4.95 12.94
N VAL A 299 -4.04 5.03 13.81
CA VAL A 299 -3.87 6.05 14.85
C VAL A 299 -3.07 7.28 14.36
N GLY A 300 -2.38 7.18 13.23
CA GLY A 300 -1.66 8.31 12.62
C GLY A 300 -2.64 9.38 12.12
N THR A 301 -2.47 10.64 12.52
CA THR A 301 -3.46 11.71 12.26
C THR A 301 -2.96 12.87 11.41
N PHE A 302 -1.70 13.30 11.55
CA PHE A 302 -1.25 14.59 10.98
C PHE A 302 -0.26 14.42 9.81
N SER A 303 0.79 13.60 9.98
CA SER A 303 1.74 13.26 8.92
C SER A 303 1.32 12.01 8.14
N GLN A 304 1.86 11.88 6.94
CA GLN A 304 1.72 10.70 6.08
C GLN A 304 2.86 9.66 6.28
N LEU A 305 3.87 9.97 7.10
CA LEU A 305 4.96 9.02 7.41
C LEU A 305 4.45 7.69 8.02
N PRO A 306 3.47 7.68 8.95
CA PRO A 306 2.87 6.43 9.44
C PRO A 306 2.27 5.58 8.31
N ALA A 307 1.56 6.20 7.38
CA ALA A 307 0.97 5.50 6.24
C ALA A 307 2.02 4.93 5.28
N CYS A 308 3.11 5.67 5.04
CA CYS A 308 4.25 5.17 4.29
C CYS A 308 4.88 3.92 4.94
N ALA A 309 5.07 3.93 6.27
CA ALA A 309 5.59 2.78 7.00
C ALA A 309 4.65 1.56 6.93
N ALA A 310 3.35 1.77 7.03
CA ALA A 310 2.36 0.70 6.93
C ALA A 310 2.28 0.11 5.51
N LEU A 311 2.39 0.94 4.47
CA LEU A 311 2.52 0.48 3.09
C LEU A 311 3.81 -0.32 2.89
N PHE A 312 4.92 0.07 3.52
CA PHE A 312 6.13 -0.76 3.53
C PHE A 312 5.90 -2.13 4.16
N PHE A 313 5.23 -2.19 5.31
CA PHE A 313 4.87 -3.48 5.91
C PHE A 313 3.93 -4.28 4.99
N ALA A 314 2.96 -3.65 4.33
CA ALA A 314 2.09 -4.31 3.37
C ALA A 314 2.87 -4.90 2.17
N ALA A 315 3.81 -4.14 1.59
CA ALA A 315 4.68 -4.63 0.51
C ALA A 315 5.49 -5.86 0.94
N ARG A 316 6.04 -5.85 2.16
CA ARG A 316 6.77 -6.98 2.75
C ARG A 316 5.85 -8.17 2.98
N LEU A 317 4.65 -7.98 3.53
CA LEU A 317 3.70 -9.06 3.79
C LEU A 317 3.22 -9.76 2.50
N PHE A 318 2.94 -9.00 1.44
CA PHE A 318 2.60 -9.58 0.14
C PHE A 318 3.79 -10.30 -0.52
N GLU A 319 4.99 -9.75 -0.41
CA GLU A 319 6.21 -10.43 -0.87
C GLU A 319 6.41 -11.76 -0.14
N GLN A 320 6.21 -11.79 1.18
CA GLN A 320 6.29 -13.02 1.96
C GLN A 320 5.19 -14.02 1.60
N ALA A 321 3.98 -13.56 1.29
CA ALA A 321 2.91 -14.41 0.78
C ALA A 321 3.29 -15.01 -0.59
N PHE A 322 3.93 -14.23 -1.47
CA PHE A 322 4.44 -14.71 -2.75
C PHE A 322 5.54 -15.75 -2.56
N ALA A 323 6.47 -15.51 -1.64
CA ALA A 323 7.53 -16.45 -1.31
C ALA A 323 6.96 -17.79 -0.81
N ASN A 324 5.97 -17.76 0.09
CA ASN A 324 5.34 -18.99 0.60
C ASN A 324 4.65 -19.83 -0.49
N LEU A 325 4.09 -19.18 -1.51
CA LEU A 325 3.33 -19.87 -2.56
C LEU A 325 4.21 -20.38 -3.71
N TYR A 326 5.26 -19.64 -4.07
CA TYR A 326 5.96 -19.85 -5.34
C TYR A 326 7.46 -20.12 -5.21
N VAL A 327 8.10 -19.84 -4.06
CA VAL A 327 9.52 -20.11 -3.87
C VAL A 327 9.70 -21.52 -3.32
N SER A 328 10.25 -22.42 -4.15
CA SER A 328 10.51 -23.82 -3.82
C SER A 328 11.59 -24.01 -2.74
N ASN A 329 12.47 -23.03 -2.54
CA ASN A 329 13.41 -22.99 -1.42
C ASN A 329 12.67 -22.63 -0.12
N VAL A 330 12.20 -23.65 0.59
CA VAL A 330 11.50 -23.55 1.89
C VAL A 330 12.38 -22.90 2.98
N THR A 331 13.68 -22.72 2.74
CA THR A 331 14.67 -22.16 3.67
C THR A 331 14.96 -20.67 3.50
N GLY A 332 14.46 -20.02 2.43
CA GLY A 332 14.58 -18.57 2.19
C GLY A 332 15.22 -18.19 0.86
N VAL A 333 15.23 -16.88 0.57
CA VAL A 333 15.85 -16.30 -0.64
C VAL A 333 17.36 -16.17 -0.44
N ASN A 334 18.15 -16.90 -1.22
CA ASN A 334 19.60 -16.87 -1.08
C ASN A 334 20.22 -15.74 -1.93
N LEU A 335 20.63 -14.67 -1.25
CA LEU A 335 21.23 -13.48 -1.87
C LEU A 335 22.58 -13.73 -2.56
N GLN A 336 23.22 -14.88 -2.32
CA GLN A 336 24.52 -15.22 -2.93
C GLN A 336 24.39 -15.78 -4.35
N HIS A 337 23.19 -16.18 -4.78
CA HIS A 337 22.98 -16.58 -6.18
C HIS A 337 23.04 -15.36 -7.10
N SER A 338 23.89 -15.41 -8.13
CA SER A 338 24.17 -14.26 -9.00
C SER A 338 22.92 -13.66 -9.65
N TYR A 339 21.95 -14.50 -10.02
CA TYR A 339 20.70 -14.07 -10.62
C TYR A 339 19.74 -13.43 -9.59
N VAL A 340 19.81 -13.84 -8.31
CA VAL A 340 19.07 -13.23 -7.19
C VAL A 340 19.65 -11.85 -6.84
N SER A 341 20.98 -11.72 -6.85
CA SER A 341 21.65 -10.42 -6.64
C SER A 341 21.37 -9.44 -7.78
N ALA A 342 21.37 -9.91 -9.04
CA ALA A 342 21.03 -9.08 -10.20
C ALA A 342 19.60 -8.54 -10.12
N ALA A 343 18.64 -9.38 -9.73
CA ALA A 343 17.25 -8.98 -9.53
C ALA A 343 17.09 -7.96 -8.37
N GLN A 344 17.92 -8.10 -7.32
CA GLN A 344 17.99 -7.13 -6.23
C GLN A 344 18.43 -5.74 -6.73
N TYR A 345 19.50 -5.68 -7.54
CA TYR A 345 19.97 -4.43 -8.13
C TYR A 345 18.91 -3.81 -9.05
N LEU A 346 18.23 -4.62 -9.86
CA LEU A 346 17.13 -4.16 -10.71
C LEU A 346 16.04 -3.47 -9.90
N GLY A 347 15.61 -4.06 -8.78
CA GLY A 347 14.58 -3.46 -7.91
C GLY A 347 15.02 -2.11 -7.33
N PHE A 348 16.28 -1.97 -6.95
CA PHE A 348 16.84 -0.69 -6.51
C PHE A 348 16.84 0.35 -7.64
N PHE A 349 17.31 -0.03 -8.83
CA PHE A 349 17.38 0.86 -9.99
C PHE A 349 16.00 1.32 -10.47
N VAL A 350 14.97 0.48 -10.35
CA VAL A 350 13.59 0.88 -10.70
C VAL A 350 13.13 2.06 -9.84
N ILE A 351 13.35 2.03 -8.53
CA ILE A 351 12.96 3.15 -7.65
C ILE A 351 13.78 4.40 -7.96
N VAL A 352 15.10 4.26 -8.15
CA VAL A 352 15.96 5.40 -8.53
C VAL A 352 15.52 6.00 -9.87
N GLY A 353 15.20 5.16 -10.86
CA GLY A 353 14.69 5.60 -12.15
C GLY A 353 13.37 6.36 -12.03
N VAL A 354 12.43 5.85 -11.23
CA VAL A 354 11.17 6.54 -10.93
C VAL A 354 11.40 7.91 -10.31
N LEU A 355 12.34 8.04 -9.37
CA LEU A 355 12.68 9.33 -8.75
C LEU A 355 13.27 10.31 -9.76
N VAL A 356 14.16 9.83 -10.65
CA VAL A 356 14.72 10.66 -11.72
C VAL A 356 13.61 11.12 -12.66
N LEU A 357 12.66 10.25 -13.02
CA LEU A 357 11.51 10.60 -13.84
C LEU A 357 10.62 11.66 -13.17
N ILE A 358 10.37 11.51 -11.86
CA ILE A 358 9.61 12.51 -11.08
C ILE A 358 10.32 13.87 -11.14
N LYS A 359 11.63 13.89 -10.89
CA LYS A 359 12.43 15.13 -10.91
C LYS A 359 12.55 15.76 -12.30
N ALA A 360 12.71 14.95 -13.34
CA ALA A 360 12.89 15.44 -14.71
C ALA A 360 11.59 16.04 -15.28
N SER A 361 10.43 15.57 -14.81
CA SER A 361 9.13 16.07 -15.23
C SER A 361 8.81 17.44 -14.60
N ARG A 362 9.37 18.51 -15.18
CA ARG A 362 9.14 19.92 -14.79
C ARG A 362 7.68 20.40 -14.79
N GLN A 363 6.75 19.67 -15.41
CA GLN A 363 5.32 20.02 -15.46
C GLN A 363 4.42 19.07 -14.65
N GLY A 364 5.00 18.24 -13.79
CA GLY A 364 4.26 17.22 -13.06
C GLY A 364 3.51 16.22 -13.96
N ARG A 365 3.89 16.11 -15.23
CA ARG A 365 3.42 15.10 -16.18
C ARG A 365 4.38 13.93 -16.19
N VAL A 366 4.62 13.34 -15.02
CA VAL A 366 5.15 11.98 -15.00
C VAL A 366 4.00 11.13 -15.50
N ASP A 367 4.22 10.37 -16.57
CA ASP A 367 3.20 9.48 -17.14
C ASP A 367 2.76 8.51 -16.05
N ALA A 368 1.67 8.83 -15.35
CA ALA A 368 1.19 8.04 -14.23
C ALA A 368 0.82 6.61 -14.65
N ALA A 369 0.52 6.42 -15.94
CA ALA A 369 0.39 5.09 -16.52
C ALA A 369 1.74 4.40 -16.71
N ALA A 370 2.81 5.10 -17.08
CA ALA A 370 4.15 4.51 -17.11
C ALA A 370 4.58 4.03 -15.71
N LEU A 371 4.29 4.80 -14.65
CA LEU A 371 4.54 4.37 -13.28
C LEU A 371 3.68 3.17 -12.87
N ALA A 372 2.39 3.18 -13.19
CA ALA A 372 1.49 2.06 -12.96
C ALA A 372 1.92 0.79 -13.73
N VAL A 373 2.42 0.97 -14.95
CA VAL A 373 2.99 -0.08 -15.80
C VAL A 373 4.27 -0.63 -15.20
N ILE A 374 5.20 0.22 -14.74
CA ILE A 374 6.42 -0.23 -14.07
C ILE A 374 6.09 -1.08 -12.85
N GLY A 375 5.13 -0.62 -12.03
CA GLY A 375 4.69 -1.34 -10.84
C GLY A 375 3.97 -2.67 -11.13
N THR A 376 3.22 -2.77 -12.23
CA THR A 376 2.51 -4.02 -12.58
C THR A 376 3.39 -4.95 -13.42
N LEU A 377 3.82 -4.51 -14.59
CA LEU A 377 4.56 -5.34 -15.54
C LEU A 377 5.96 -5.70 -15.03
N GLY A 378 6.59 -4.86 -14.19
CA GLY A 378 7.91 -5.16 -13.63
C GLY A 378 7.94 -6.46 -12.83
N ALA A 379 6.95 -6.68 -11.97
CA ALA A 379 6.84 -7.91 -11.18
C ALA A 379 6.45 -9.13 -12.02
N GLY A 380 5.56 -8.97 -13.02
CA GLY A 380 5.20 -10.06 -13.93
C GLY A 380 6.38 -10.48 -14.82
N LEU A 381 7.18 -9.52 -15.27
CA LEU A 381 8.39 -9.75 -16.06
C LEU A 381 9.44 -10.53 -15.28
N THR A 382 9.73 -10.14 -14.04
CA THR A 382 10.69 -10.90 -13.22
C THR A 382 10.19 -12.32 -12.97
N SER A 383 8.88 -12.50 -12.72
CA SER A 383 8.28 -13.83 -12.54
C SER A 383 8.46 -14.72 -13.76
N PHE A 384 8.19 -14.18 -14.97
CA PHE A 384 8.27 -14.93 -16.22
C PHE A 384 9.72 -15.21 -16.67
N PHE A 385 10.61 -14.21 -16.59
CA PHE A 385 11.97 -14.33 -17.15
C PHE A 385 12.99 -14.91 -16.18
N LEU A 386 12.89 -14.57 -14.88
CA LEU A 386 13.93 -14.83 -13.89
C LEU A 386 13.63 -15.96 -12.91
N HIS A 387 12.36 -16.35 -12.72
CA HIS A 387 11.87 -17.32 -11.73
C HIS A 387 11.41 -16.69 -10.39
N ALA A 388 10.91 -17.52 -9.46
CA ALA A 388 10.28 -17.06 -8.21
C ALA A 388 11.27 -16.48 -7.20
N GLU A 389 12.39 -17.15 -6.94
CA GLU A 389 13.39 -16.70 -5.97
C GLU A 389 13.99 -15.31 -6.31
N PRO A 390 14.32 -15.00 -7.58
CA PRO A 390 14.85 -13.68 -7.95
C PRO A 390 13.76 -12.60 -7.93
N THR A 391 12.51 -12.98 -8.25
CA THR A 391 11.36 -12.09 -8.12
C THR A 391 11.14 -11.68 -6.67
N ALA A 392 11.22 -12.62 -5.72
CA ALA A 392 11.12 -12.29 -4.30
C ALA A 392 12.22 -11.30 -3.88
N SER A 393 13.48 -11.51 -4.31
CA SER A 393 14.59 -10.58 -4.09
C SER A 393 14.37 -9.19 -4.70
N TYR A 394 13.85 -9.14 -5.94
CA TYR A 394 13.46 -7.90 -6.61
C TYR A 394 12.41 -7.12 -5.81
N LEU A 395 11.37 -7.80 -5.30
CA LEU A 395 10.32 -7.20 -4.47
C LEU A 395 10.86 -6.70 -3.12
N VAL A 396 11.77 -7.44 -2.49
CA VAL A 396 12.46 -6.99 -1.26
C VAL A 396 13.21 -5.69 -1.53
N ALA A 397 14.00 -5.65 -2.61
CA ALA A 397 14.77 -4.47 -2.98
C ALA A 397 13.88 -3.27 -3.30
N LEU A 398 12.79 -3.48 -4.05
CA LEU A 398 11.79 -2.45 -4.33
C LEU A 398 11.20 -1.87 -3.04
N ALA A 399 10.82 -2.71 -2.07
CA ALA A 399 10.23 -2.25 -0.82
C ALA A 399 11.22 -1.42 0.00
N VAL A 400 12.47 -1.90 0.14
CA VAL A 400 13.53 -1.21 0.90
C VAL A 400 13.95 0.09 0.20
N ALA A 401 14.24 0.06 -1.09
CA ALA A 401 14.57 1.26 -1.84
C ALA A 401 13.40 2.26 -1.83
N GLY A 402 12.16 1.77 -1.96
CA GLY A 402 10.93 2.56 -1.95
C GLY A 402 10.73 3.32 -0.65
N ILE A 403 10.89 2.69 0.52
CA ILE A 403 10.74 3.40 1.81
C ILE A 403 11.89 4.39 2.05
N VAL A 404 13.13 4.02 1.71
CA VAL A 404 14.30 4.89 1.85
C VAL A 404 14.13 6.14 0.99
N ALA A 405 13.76 5.96 -0.27
CA ALA A 405 13.44 7.04 -1.21
C ALA A 405 12.30 7.91 -0.69
N SER A 406 11.17 7.29 -0.34
CA SER A 406 9.94 8.01 0.04
C SER A 406 10.11 8.84 1.30
N ILE A 407 10.97 8.42 2.25
CA ILE A 407 11.20 9.14 3.51
C ILE A 407 12.35 10.15 3.39
N LEU A 408 13.52 9.76 2.88
CA LEU A 408 14.69 10.64 2.87
C LEU A 408 14.60 11.75 1.82
N LEU A 409 13.98 11.49 0.67
CA LEU A 409 13.93 12.46 -0.42
C LEU A 409 12.83 13.52 -0.24
N GLN A 410 11.98 13.40 0.77
CA GLN A 410 11.05 14.47 1.13
C GLN A 410 11.77 15.78 1.38
N GLY A 411 12.92 15.76 2.07
CA GLY A 411 13.71 16.98 2.30
C GLY A 411 14.20 17.63 1.01
N TYR A 412 14.44 16.85 -0.03
CA TYR A 412 14.86 17.36 -1.34
C TYR A 412 13.69 18.01 -2.11
N PHE A 413 12.49 17.41 -2.02
CA PHE A 413 11.27 17.90 -2.67
C PHE A 413 10.47 18.93 -1.82
N ALA A 414 10.92 19.22 -0.60
CA ALA A 414 10.30 20.18 0.31
C ALA A 414 10.20 21.59 -0.29
N LYS A 415 11.25 22.01 -1.01
CA LYS A 415 11.31 23.34 -1.65
C LYS A 415 10.29 23.50 -2.79
N GLU A 416 9.85 22.40 -3.39
CA GLU A 416 8.94 22.37 -4.53
C GLU A 416 7.48 22.11 -4.13
N LYS A 417 7.18 21.97 -2.81
CA LYS A 417 5.87 21.56 -2.28
C LYS A 417 5.36 20.22 -2.83
N GLU A 418 6.28 19.35 -3.27
CA GLU A 418 5.97 18.02 -3.82
C GLU A 418 6.22 16.88 -2.82
N GLU A 419 6.36 17.17 -1.53
CA GLU A 419 6.66 16.19 -0.47
C GLU A 419 5.69 14.98 -0.47
N ASN A 420 4.39 15.25 -0.60
CA ASN A 420 3.34 14.22 -0.63
C ASN A 420 3.40 13.34 -1.89
N ARG A 421 3.94 13.88 -2.98
CA ARG A 421 4.15 13.13 -4.22
C ARG A 421 5.33 12.17 -4.10
N CYS A 422 6.42 12.60 -3.45
CA CYS A 422 7.56 11.75 -3.13
C CYS A 422 7.14 10.53 -2.29
N LEU A 423 6.26 10.75 -1.32
CA LEU A 423 5.67 9.68 -0.51
C LEU A 423 4.91 8.64 -1.34
N SER A 424 4.27 9.07 -2.44
CA SER A 424 3.49 8.19 -3.32
C SER A 424 4.35 7.19 -4.09
N VAL A 425 5.68 7.32 -4.07
CA VAL A 425 6.61 6.29 -4.59
C VAL A 425 6.43 4.98 -3.83
N MET A 426 6.06 5.02 -2.54
CA MET A 426 5.79 3.82 -1.74
C MET A 426 4.59 3.00 -2.24
N LEU A 427 3.73 3.54 -3.10
CA LEU A 427 2.65 2.78 -3.73
C LEU A 427 3.17 1.73 -4.71
N LEU A 428 4.32 1.98 -5.36
CA LEU A 428 4.85 1.11 -6.40
C LEU A 428 5.34 -0.24 -5.85
N PRO A 429 6.09 -0.32 -4.73
CA PRO A 429 6.44 -1.61 -4.16
C PRO A 429 5.23 -2.43 -3.73
N VAL A 430 4.20 -1.80 -3.13
CA VAL A 430 2.99 -2.53 -2.71
C VAL A 430 2.23 -3.05 -3.94
N LEU A 431 2.10 -2.22 -4.98
CA LEU A 431 1.48 -2.61 -6.24
C LEU A 431 2.23 -3.76 -6.90
N SER A 432 3.57 -3.71 -6.91
CA SER A 432 4.42 -4.75 -7.46
C SER A 432 4.28 -6.07 -6.71
N SER A 433 4.29 -6.04 -5.36
CA SER A 433 4.10 -7.25 -4.56
C SER A 433 2.71 -7.85 -4.70
N ALA A 434 1.66 -7.01 -4.76
CA ALA A 434 0.30 -7.47 -4.99
C ALA A 434 0.13 -8.06 -6.40
N PHE A 435 0.71 -7.42 -7.42
CA PHE A 435 0.67 -7.94 -8.78
C PHE A 435 1.51 -9.22 -8.94
N ALA A 436 2.63 -9.35 -8.24
CA ALA A 436 3.45 -10.56 -8.24
C ALA A 436 2.62 -11.81 -7.90
N LEU A 437 1.77 -11.72 -6.87
CA LEU A 437 0.83 -12.78 -6.47
C LEU A 437 -0.16 -13.13 -7.58
N LEU A 438 -0.72 -12.14 -8.28
CA LEU A 438 -1.63 -12.36 -9.41
C LEU A 438 -0.92 -13.00 -10.61
N SER A 439 0.35 -12.66 -10.78
CA SER A 439 1.20 -13.12 -11.87
C SER A 439 1.94 -14.42 -11.55
N GLY A 440 1.67 -15.08 -10.42
CA GLY A 440 2.43 -16.25 -9.97
C GLY A 440 2.46 -17.40 -10.98
N GLY A 441 1.39 -17.60 -11.74
CA GLY A 441 1.35 -18.59 -12.84
C GLY A 441 2.37 -18.33 -13.96
N LEU A 442 2.86 -17.09 -14.11
CA LEU A 442 3.93 -16.78 -15.06
C LEU A 442 5.26 -17.44 -14.69
N VAL A 443 5.46 -17.80 -13.41
CA VAL A 443 6.68 -18.49 -12.98
C VAL A 443 6.78 -19.85 -13.67
N GLU A 444 5.69 -20.61 -13.70
CA GLU A 444 5.64 -21.93 -14.34
C GLU A 444 5.67 -21.81 -15.87
N GLN A 445 4.92 -20.87 -16.44
CA GLN A 445 4.95 -20.62 -17.88
C GLN A 445 6.34 -20.19 -18.36
N GLY A 446 7.05 -19.39 -17.56
CA GLY A 446 8.42 -18.96 -17.83
C GLY A 446 9.40 -20.12 -17.90
N LEU A 447 9.24 -21.14 -17.04
CA LEU A 447 10.07 -22.36 -17.07
C LEU A 447 9.89 -23.16 -18.35
N HIS A 448 8.68 -23.19 -18.90
CA HIS A 448 8.35 -23.96 -20.11
C HIS A 448 8.42 -23.13 -21.41
N ALA A 449 8.59 -21.82 -21.33
CA ALA A 449 8.61 -20.92 -22.47
C ALA A 449 9.87 -21.09 -23.32
N SER A 450 9.68 -21.17 -24.64
CA SER A 450 10.79 -21.17 -25.61
C SER A 450 11.46 -19.78 -25.69
N MET A 451 12.66 -19.72 -26.28
CA MET A 451 13.34 -18.44 -26.53
C MET A 451 12.50 -17.50 -27.43
N GLN A 452 11.71 -18.08 -28.35
CA GLN A 452 10.86 -17.30 -29.25
C GLN A 452 9.64 -16.72 -28.51
N ASP A 453 9.05 -17.46 -27.56
CA ASP A 453 7.97 -16.96 -26.71
C ASP A 453 8.46 -15.81 -25.82
N ARG A 454 9.67 -15.96 -25.27
CA ARG A 454 10.37 -14.93 -24.49
C ARG A 454 10.57 -13.64 -25.30
N LEU A 455 11.02 -13.75 -26.55
CA LEU A 455 11.17 -12.60 -27.46
C LEU A 455 9.82 -11.97 -27.84
N ASN A 456 8.79 -12.77 -28.06
CA ASN A 456 7.43 -12.30 -28.36
C ASN A 456 6.84 -11.51 -27.18
N VAL A 457 7.04 -11.96 -25.94
CA VAL A 457 6.60 -11.25 -24.73
C VAL A 457 7.32 -9.90 -24.60
N ILE A 458 8.64 -9.86 -24.84
CA ILE A 458 9.41 -8.59 -24.84
C ILE A 458 8.88 -7.65 -25.93
N GLY A 459 8.67 -8.15 -27.15
CA GLY A 459 8.13 -7.38 -28.26
C GLY A 459 6.72 -6.84 -28.00
N GLY A 460 5.85 -7.67 -27.42
CA GLY A 460 4.49 -7.28 -27.03
C GLY A 460 4.48 -6.22 -25.93
N LEU A 461 5.38 -6.32 -24.95
CA LEU A 461 5.50 -5.32 -23.88
C LEU A 461 6.09 -4.00 -24.37
N ALA A 462 7.07 -4.05 -25.28
CA ALA A 462 7.59 -2.87 -25.96
C ALA A 462 6.48 -2.19 -26.80
N GLY A 463 5.68 -2.98 -27.53
CA GLY A 463 4.52 -2.47 -28.25
C GLY A 463 3.47 -1.83 -27.33
N LEU A 464 3.13 -2.51 -26.22
CA LEU A 464 2.17 -2.01 -25.22
C LEU A 464 2.64 -0.70 -24.59
N THR A 465 3.91 -0.61 -24.19
CA THR A 465 4.47 0.62 -23.62
C THR A 465 4.45 1.77 -24.62
N ILE A 466 4.79 1.53 -25.89
CA ILE A 466 4.71 2.53 -26.96
C ILE A 466 3.25 2.98 -27.17
N VAL A 467 2.29 2.04 -27.21
CA VAL A 467 0.87 2.36 -27.38
C VAL A 467 0.33 3.14 -26.19
N LEU A 468 0.69 2.79 -24.96
CA LEU A 468 0.29 3.52 -23.77
C LEU A 468 0.87 4.95 -23.75
N MET A 469 2.14 5.11 -24.13
CA MET A 469 2.76 6.43 -24.31
C MET A 469 2.05 7.26 -25.38
N LEU A 470 1.66 6.64 -26.51
CA LEU A 470 0.93 7.31 -27.59
C LEU A 470 -0.50 7.71 -27.20
N VAL A 471 -1.26 6.81 -26.56
CA VAL A 471 -2.64 7.08 -26.09
C VAL A 471 -2.64 8.23 -25.08
N GLN A 472 -1.63 8.28 -24.20
CA GLN A 472 -1.48 9.38 -23.27
C GLN A 472 -1.01 10.68 -23.94
N GLY A 473 -0.09 10.62 -24.91
CA GLY A 473 0.28 11.80 -25.72
C GLY A 473 -0.91 12.41 -26.46
N LEU A 474 -1.83 11.57 -26.96
CA LEU A 474 -3.08 12.00 -27.59
C LEU A 474 -4.10 12.56 -26.59
N ALA A 475 -4.23 11.94 -25.41
CA ALA A 475 -5.09 12.44 -24.33
C ALA A 475 -4.63 13.81 -23.81
N ASN A 476 -3.31 14.01 -23.72
CA ASN A 476 -2.70 15.28 -23.30
C ASN A 476 -2.85 16.39 -24.36
N LYS A 477 -2.78 16.06 -25.66
CA LYS A 477 -3.07 17.01 -26.75
C LYS A 477 -4.51 17.55 -26.71
N LYS A 478 -5.49 16.71 -26.35
CA LYS A 478 -6.91 17.15 -26.23
C LYS A 478 -7.21 17.97 -24.98
N SER A 479 -6.37 17.89 -23.94
CA SER A 479 -6.51 18.71 -22.73
C SER A 479 -5.82 20.07 -22.81
N GLY A 480 -4.99 20.28 -23.85
CA GLY A 480 -4.23 21.51 -24.09
C GLY A 480 -4.87 22.47 -25.10
N GLY A 481 -6.20 22.48 -25.20
CA GLY A 481 -6.94 23.42 -26.07
C GLY A 481 -6.96 24.84 -25.51
N ASN A 482 -5.80 25.48 -25.35
CA ASN A 482 -5.54 26.92 -25.47
C ASN A 482 -4.10 27.29 -25.06
N SER A 483 -3.10 26.76 -25.76
CA SER A 483 -1.82 27.45 -25.88
C SER A 483 -1.39 27.33 -27.34
N GLY A 484 -1.25 28.48 -28.00
CA GLY A 484 -0.89 28.61 -29.41
C GLY A 484 0.43 27.93 -29.79
N PRO A 485 0.81 27.98 -31.06
CA PRO A 485 1.96 27.24 -31.57
C PRO A 485 3.24 27.83 -30.99
N ASP A 486 3.88 27.13 -30.05
CA ASP A 486 5.28 27.36 -29.72
C ASP A 486 6.13 26.91 -30.92
N THR A 487 6.40 27.87 -31.80
CA THR A 487 7.49 27.82 -32.76
C THR A 487 8.78 27.56 -31.99
N VAL A 488 9.42 26.42 -32.29
CA VAL A 488 10.78 26.10 -31.87
C VAL A 488 11.71 27.16 -32.47
N ALA A 489 12.12 28.14 -31.67
CA ALA A 489 13.25 28.98 -31.99
C ALA A 489 14.53 28.15 -31.73
N VAL A 490 15.14 27.70 -32.82
CA VAL A 490 16.55 27.28 -32.83
C VAL A 490 17.36 28.54 -32.55
N SER A 491 17.95 28.65 -31.36
CA SER A 491 18.96 29.67 -31.08
C SER A 491 20.28 29.21 -31.72
N GLY A 492 20.64 29.83 -32.84
CA GLY A 492 22.03 29.97 -33.23
C GLY A 492 22.69 31.02 -32.35
N ASP A 493 23.76 30.63 -31.68
CA ASP A 493 25.07 31.29 -31.66
C ASP A 493 26.09 30.30 -31.08
#